data_AF-A0A1M5L1U8-F1
#
_entry.id   AF-A0A1M5L1U8-F1
#
_cell.length_a   1.000
_cell.length_b   1.000
_cell.length_c   1.000
_cell.angle_alpha   90.00
_cell.angle_beta   90.00
_cell.angle_gamma   90.00
#
_symmetry.space_group_name_H-M   'P 1'
#
loop_
_entity.id
_entity.type
_entity.pdbx_description
1 polymer ?
#
loop_
_entity_poly.entity_id
_entity_poly.type
_entity_poly.pdbx_seq_one_letter_code
_entity_poly.pdbx_strand_id
1 'polypeptide(L)'
;MDEYRKLTTQEKALRINLSRAIYGSFAEIGAGQEVAANFFKVGGASGTVAKTMSAYDMKFSDAIYGVGDRYVCEERLIRMLDHEYVLLPERLPHRIETTRFFAFADTVEVLNYDRTNQGHGWMGLRFQLTPQSEPNDCVLHLKMHDNDPLQQQYALGIVGVNMLYSCMFLNNPEEILMSLIDGLTARRIEIDMFRLNGPDFKHVDNRLMALKLVKNGLTKAAMFGPDGNVMQPSDELYKKNVLVLRGRFRPPTHVNVDMLLASRRHFKHESDVDRSNIVLISELTLNDLSPDGKIDERDFLHRADILCSLGQNVLISNYFEYYRLVEYLSKITRGKKIGITMGIFALQKVFEEKTYENLRGGILECFASLFGTNVKLYIYPAWQNNELFTLKNFEQTLPPNLKNLFRFLMDNNKLEEIQEANVKNLHIISDNVLAMIKKGEPGWEKFVPHKVEEAIKNFGLFDYPKEQATNQVSVGG
;
A
#
# COMPACT_ATOMS: atom_id res chain seq x y z
N MET A 1 20.84 27.11 2.13
CA MET A 1 19.56 26.41 1.89
C MET A 1 18.71 26.83 3.06
N ASP A 2 17.97 27.92 2.91
CA ASP A 2 17.20 28.51 4.00
C ASP A 2 16.15 27.51 4.44
N GLU A 3 16.29 27.02 5.68
CA GLU A 3 15.35 26.13 6.32
C GLU A 3 14.07 26.92 6.55
N TYR A 4 13.15 26.87 5.57
CA TYR A 4 11.82 27.43 5.75
C TYR A 4 11.19 26.78 6.99
N ARG A 5 10.98 27.58 8.03
CA ARG A 5 10.35 27.16 9.28
C ARG A 5 9.02 26.47 8.96
N LYS A 6 8.91 25.19 9.31
CA LYS A 6 7.63 24.46 9.25
C LYS A 6 6.65 25.09 10.24
N LEU A 7 5.42 25.36 9.77
CA LEU A 7 4.35 25.88 10.62
C LEU A 7 3.91 24.83 11.63
N THR A 8 3.66 25.27 12.86
CA THR A 8 3.02 24.46 13.89
C THR A 8 1.55 24.18 13.53
N THR A 9 0.94 23.17 14.17
CA THR A 9 -0.50 22.87 14.01
C THR A 9 -1.38 24.09 14.28
N GLN A 10 -1.07 24.88 15.31
CA GLN A 10 -1.82 26.08 15.65
C GLN A 10 -1.66 27.18 14.58
N GLU A 11 -0.45 27.38 14.04
CA GLU A 11 -0.22 28.34 12.96
C GLU A 11 -0.93 27.94 11.66
N LYS A 12 -0.95 26.64 11.34
CA LYS A 12 -1.70 26.09 10.20
C LYS A 12 -3.20 26.35 10.37
N ALA A 13 -3.77 26.00 11.52
CA ALA A 13 -5.19 26.21 11.83
C ALA A 13 -5.56 27.71 11.81
N LEU A 14 -4.73 28.57 12.41
CA LEU A 14 -4.96 30.02 12.43
C LEU A 14 -4.92 30.61 11.01
N ARG A 15 -3.96 30.18 10.18
CA ARG A 15 -3.86 30.64 8.80
C ARG A 15 -5.07 30.26 7.96
N ILE A 16 -5.64 29.09 8.19
CA ILE A 16 -6.92 28.69 7.57
C ILE A 16 -8.04 29.62 8.08
N ASN A 17 -8.17 29.80 9.41
CA ASN A 17 -9.20 30.64 10.03
C ASN A 17 -9.21 32.09 9.55
N LEU A 18 -8.04 32.64 9.23
CA LEU A 18 -7.91 34.01 8.73
C LEU A 18 -8.18 34.13 7.21
N SER A 19 -8.29 33.02 6.50
CA SER A 19 -8.60 33.02 5.06
C SER A 19 -10.10 33.16 4.83
N ARG A 20 -10.52 34.34 4.33
CA ARG A 20 -11.92 34.60 3.99
C ARG A 20 -12.47 33.72 2.86
N ALA A 21 -11.58 33.10 2.08
CA ALA A 21 -11.93 32.27 0.94
C ALA A 21 -12.06 30.78 1.29
N ILE A 22 -11.80 30.36 2.54
CA ILE A 22 -11.89 28.95 2.95
C ILE A 22 -13.00 28.81 3.99
N TYR A 23 -14.01 28.00 3.68
CA TYR A 23 -15.17 27.80 4.56
C TYR A 23 -15.70 26.38 4.43
N GLY A 24 -16.14 25.76 5.51
CA GLY A 24 -16.50 24.36 5.44
C GLY A 24 -17.04 23.75 6.72
N SER A 25 -17.27 22.45 6.69
CA SER A 25 -17.78 21.67 7.80
C SER A 25 -16.79 20.62 8.30
N PHE A 26 -16.97 20.22 9.56
CA PHE A 26 -16.30 19.08 10.18
C PHE A 26 -17.36 18.08 10.66
N ALA A 27 -17.22 16.81 10.31
CA ALA A 27 -18.02 15.71 10.83
C ALA A 27 -17.11 14.62 11.39
N GLU A 28 -17.05 14.52 12.71
CA GLU A 28 -16.12 13.63 13.41
C GLU A 28 -16.93 12.53 14.11
N ILE A 29 -16.60 11.25 13.88
CA ILE A 29 -17.29 10.11 14.51
C ILE A 29 -16.33 9.29 15.35
N GLY A 30 -16.82 8.86 16.51
CA GLY A 30 -16.04 8.13 17.48
C GLY A 30 -15.00 9.04 18.11
N ALA A 31 -13.74 8.59 18.14
CA ALA A 31 -12.68 9.28 18.85
C ALA A 31 -11.96 10.37 18.03
N GLY A 32 -12.45 10.74 16.85
CA GLY A 32 -11.86 11.76 15.98
C GLY A 32 -12.01 13.23 16.42
N GLN A 33 -12.67 13.52 17.55
CA GLN A 33 -13.24 14.83 17.96
C GLN A 33 -12.25 16.00 18.22
N GLU A 34 -11.00 15.92 17.79
CA GLU A 34 -9.97 16.92 18.09
C GLU A 34 -9.63 17.84 16.90
N VAL A 35 -10.07 17.54 15.68
CA VAL A 35 -9.72 18.35 14.51
C VAL A 35 -10.43 19.70 14.58
N ALA A 36 -11.75 19.72 14.70
CA ALA A 36 -12.50 20.98 14.81
C ALA A 36 -12.08 21.79 16.05
N ALA A 37 -11.76 21.10 17.15
CA ALA A 37 -11.30 21.73 18.40
C ALA A 37 -10.04 22.59 18.19
N ASN A 38 -9.11 22.19 17.33
CA ASN A 38 -7.92 22.99 17.01
C ASN A 38 -8.28 24.34 16.36
N PHE A 39 -9.29 24.38 15.49
CA PHE A 39 -9.76 25.61 14.85
C PHE A 39 -10.45 26.55 15.84
N PHE A 40 -11.19 26.02 16.82
CA PHE A 40 -11.79 26.85 17.88
C PHE A 40 -10.72 27.45 18.82
N LYS A 41 -9.74 26.64 19.23
CA LYS A 41 -8.70 27.03 20.20
C LYS A 41 -7.83 28.21 19.71
N VAL A 42 -7.55 28.29 18.41
CA VAL A 42 -6.70 29.36 17.84
C VAL A 42 -7.44 30.66 17.52
N GLY A 43 -8.78 30.68 17.62
CA GLY A 43 -9.60 31.86 17.31
C GLY A 43 -9.81 32.10 15.81
N GLY A 44 -10.79 32.94 15.47
CA GLY A 44 -11.16 33.24 14.07
C GLY A 44 -12.05 32.18 13.39
N ALA A 45 -12.43 31.11 14.10
CA ALA A 45 -13.19 29.99 13.55
C ALA A 45 -14.53 30.38 12.90
N SER A 46 -15.17 31.48 13.31
CA SER A 46 -16.40 31.98 12.66
C SER A 46 -16.21 32.32 11.18
N GLY A 47 -14.96 32.58 10.77
CA GLY A 47 -14.56 32.84 9.39
C GLY A 47 -14.32 31.60 8.54
N THR A 48 -14.36 30.39 9.12
CA THR A 48 -14.02 29.13 8.44
C THR A 48 -14.99 27.98 8.72
N VAL A 49 -15.48 27.86 9.95
CA VAL A 49 -16.32 26.74 10.39
C VAL A 49 -17.79 27.09 10.19
N ALA A 50 -18.43 26.47 9.20
CA ALA A 50 -19.86 26.53 8.95
C ALA A 50 -20.65 25.65 9.93
N LYS A 51 -20.15 24.44 10.19
CA LYS A 51 -20.78 23.42 11.03
C LYS A 51 -19.71 22.47 11.59
N THR A 52 -19.88 22.07 12.84
CA THR A 52 -19.22 20.88 13.41
C THR A 52 -20.31 19.90 13.87
N MET A 53 -20.07 18.62 13.65
CA MET A 53 -21.00 17.53 13.90
C MET A 53 -20.26 16.37 14.58
N SER A 54 -20.88 15.82 15.61
CA SER A 54 -20.45 14.58 16.25
C SER A 54 -21.63 13.65 16.46
N ALA A 55 -21.51 12.39 16.01
CA ALA A 55 -22.53 11.37 16.20
C ALA A 55 -21.91 10.13 16.85
N TYR A 56 -22.06 10.02 18.17
CA TYR A 56 -21.51 8.92 18.97
C TYR A 56 -22.41 7.68 18.99
N ASP A 57 -23.72 7.88 19.02
CA ASP A 57 -24.68 6.78 19.00
C ASP A 57 -24.82 6.23 17.57
N MET A 58 -24.77 4.90 17.47
CA MET A 58 -24.82 4.18 16.20
C MET A 58 -26.09 4.47 15.41
N LYS A 59 -27.26 4.54 16.07
CA LYS A 59 -28.54 4.80 15.40
C LYS A 59 -28.66 6.25 14.95
N PHE A 60 -28.17 7.20 15.75
CA PHE A 60 -28.10 8.60 15.33
C PHE A 60 -27.21 8.77 14.11
N SER A 61 -26.04 8.14 14.12
CA SER A 61 -25.12 8.19 13.00
C SER A 61 -25.69 7.51 11.75
N ASP A 62 -26.36 6.36 11.89
CA ASP A 62 -27.01 5.64 10.80
C ASP A 62 -28.21 6.43 10.22
N ALA A 63 -28.95 7.17 11.04
CA ALA A 63 -30.04 8.03 10.57
C ALA A 63 -29.54 9.19 9.69
N ILE A 64 -28.27 9.59 9.81
CA ILE A 64 -27.68 10.71 9.07
C ILE A 64 -26.91 10.20 7.84
N TYR A 65 -26.06 9.18 8.03
CA TYR A 65 -25.11 8.70 7.02
C TYR A 65 -25.48 7.31 6.42
N GLY A 66 -26.60 6.75 6.83
CA GLY A 66 -27.07 5.44 6.41
C GLY A 66 -26.44 4.28 7.19
N VAL A 67 -27.10 3.12 7.11
CA VAL A 67 -26.65 1.88 7.75
C VAL A 67 -25.49 1.26 6.98
N GLY A 68 -24.51 0.70 7.69
CA GLY A 68 -23.38 -0.03 7.10
C GLY A 68 -22.92 -1.19 7.98
N ASP A 69 -22.20 -2.15 7.38
CA ASP A 69 -21.72 -3.35 8.07
C ASP A 69 -20.64 -3.06 9.12
N ARG A 70 -19.84 -2.01 8.86
CA ARG A 70 -18.75 -1.55 9.72
C ARG A 70 -18.88 -0.05 9.95
N TYR A 71 -18.51 0.40 11.15
CA TYR A 71 -18.57 1.82 11.51
C TYR A 71 -17.26 2.54 11.18
N VAL A 72 -16.12 1.89 11.44
CA VAL A 72 -14.79 2.38 11.04
C VAL A 72 -14.44 1.76 9.69
N CYS A 73 -14.92 2.39 8.61
CA CYS A 73 -14.64 1.98 7.24
C CYS A 73 -14.66 3.16 6.28
N GLU A 74 -14.01 2.98 5.12
CA GLU A 74 -13.94 3.97 4.06
C GLU A 74 -15.32 4.35 3.52
N GLU A 75 -16.20 3.37 3.31
CA GLU A 75 -17.53 3.62 2.75
C GLU A 75 -18.33 4.61 3.62
N ARG A 76 -18.27 4.46 4.94
CA ARG A 76 -18.92 5.39 5.86
C ARG A 76 -18.29 6.78 5.77
N LEU A 77 -16.96 6.87 5.70
CA LEU A 77 -16.26 8.15 5.50
C LEU A 77 -16.75 8.86 4.23
N ILE A 78 -16.85 8.15 3.10
CA ILE A 78 -17.31 8.74 1.84
C ILE A 78 -18.75 9.24 1.95
N ARG A 79 -19.67 8.45 2.55
CA ARG A 79 -21.05 8.90 2.79
C ARG A 79 -21.12 10.14 3.66
N MET A 80 -20.25 10.26 4.66
CA MET A 80 -20.14 11.48 5.46
C MET A 80 -19.69 12.66 4.62
N LEU A 81 -18.64 12.52 3.81
CA LEU A 81 -18.17 13.58 2.91
C LEU A 81 -19.26 14.01 1.91
N ASP A 82 -19.96 13.05 1.30
CA ASP A 82 -21.05 13.31 0.36
C ASP A 82 -22.17 14.12 1.02
N HIS A 83 -22.64 13.67 2.19
CA HIS A 83 -23.70 14.34 2.93
C HIS A 83 -23.29 15.74 3.38
N GLU A 84 -22.11 15.86 3.99
CA GLU A 84 -21.64 17.09 4.62
C GLU A 84 -21.27 18.18 3.62
N TYR A 85 -20.70 17.78 2.48
CA TYR A 85 -20.28 18.71 1.44
C TYR A 85 -21.48 19.33 0.72
N VAL A 86 -22.50 18.53 0.35
CA VAL A 86 -23.67 19.00 -0.41
C VAL A 86 -24.47 20.06 0.38
N LEU A 87 -24.53 19.94 1.71
CA LEU A 87 -25.23 20.91 2.57
C LEU A 87 -24.62 22.32 2.53
N LEU A 88 -23.35 22.48 2.18
CA LEU A 88 -22.67 23.78 2.18
C LEU A 88 -23.23 24.73 1.12
N PRO A 89 -23.20 24.41 -0.19
CA PRO A 89 -23.79 25.27 -1.22
C PRO A 89 -25.31 25.41 -1.07
N GLU A 90 -26.02 24.36 -0.60
CA GLU A 90 -27.47 24.43 -0.35
C GLU A 90 -27.85 25.48 0.70
N ARG A 91 -27.08 25.57 1.80
CA ARG A 91 -27.38 26.47 2.91
C ARG A 91 -26.70 27.83 2.80
N LEU A 92 -25.64 27.93 1.99
CA LEU A 92 -24.81 29.14 1.86
C LEU A 92 -24.70 29.60 0.39
N PRO A 93 -25.81 29.80 -0.35
CA PRO A 93 -25.76 30.15 -1.76
C PRO A 93 -25.02 31.46 -2.03
N HIS A 94 -25.11 32.42 -1.10
CA HIS A 94 -24.44 33.72 -1.16
C HIS A 94 -22.90 33.65 -1.07
N ARG A 95 -22.31 32.50 -0.73
CA ARG A 95 -20.85 32.31 -0.60
C ARG A 95 -20.21 31.61 -1.79
N ILE A 96 -21.01 30.94 -2.63
CA ILE A 96 -20.55 30.03 -3.69
C ILE A 96 -19.51 30.68 -4.62
N GLU A 97 -19.70 31.95 -4.98
CA GLU A 97 -18.85 32.62 -5.96
C GLU A 97 -17.44 32.94 -5.45
N THR A 98 -17.25 33.05 -4.14
CA THR A 98 -16.01 33.58 -3.54
C THR A 98 -15.32 32.61 -2.59
N THR A 99 -15.98 31.49 -2.30
CA THR A 99 -15.54 30.54 -1.27
C THR A 99 -15.10 29.22 -1.91
N ARG A 100 -13.98 28.72 -1.44
CA ARG A 100 -13.52 27.35 -1.64
C ARG A 100 -14.09 26.50 -0.51
N PHE A 101 -15.14 25.75 -0.81
CA PHE A 101 -15.79 24.92 0.20
C PHE A 101 -14.95 23.69 0.54
N PHE A 102 -15.03 23.26 1.80
CA PHE A 102 -14.55 21.95 2.22
C PHE A 102 -15.51 21.23 3.16
N ALA A 103 -15.50 19.90 3.12
CA ALA A 103 -16.07 19.04 4.15
C ALA A 103 -14.98 18.10 4.64
N PHE A 104 -14.70 18.16 5.92
CA PHE A 104 -13.83 17.22 6.60
C PHE A 104 -14.68 16.15 7.27
N ALA A 105 -14.27 14.89 7.15
CA ALA A 105 -14.88 13.79 7.86
C ALA A 105 -13.84 12.83 8.44
N ASP A 106 -14.14 12.24 9.58
CA ASP A 106 -13.41 11.09 10.09
C ASP A 106 -14.31 10.06 10.79
N THR A 107 -13.86 8.82 10.76
CA THR A 107 -14.46 7.71 11.53
C THR A 107 -13.32 6.90 12.13
N VAL A 108 -13.18 6.99 13.45
CA VAL A 108 -11.96 6.53 14.14
C VAL A 108 -12.27 5.80 15.44
N GLU A 109 -11.52 4.72 15.68
CA GLU A 109 -11.49 3.99 16.95
C GLU A 109 -10.11 4.13 17.59
N VAL A 110 -10.07 4.66 18.82
CA VAL A 110 -8.86 4.69 19.66
C VAL A 110 -8.78 3.45 20.55
N LEU A 111 -7.69 3.32 21.30
CA LEU A 111 -7.55 2.26 22.30
C LEU A 111 -8.75 2.19 23.24
N ASN A 112 -9.33 1.00 23.37
CA ASN A 112 -10.33 0.71 24.37
C ASN A 112 -9.69 0.62 25.77
N TYR A 113 -10.52 0.64 26.81
CA TYR A 113 -10.06 0.61 28.19
C TYR A 113 -9.15 -0.59 28.49
N ASP A 114 -9.50 -1.77 27.95
CA ASP A 114 -8.78 -3.03 28.14
C ASP A 114 -7.55 -3.19 27.23
N ARG A 115 -7.29 -2.23 26.33
CA ARG A 115 -6.18 -2.21 25.36
C ARG A 115 -6.07 -3.49 24.53
N THR A 116 -7.20 -4.04 24.13
CA THR A 116 -7.27 -5.26 23.31
C THR A 116 -7.33 -4.98 21.82
N ASN A 117 -7.55 -3.73 21.43
CA ASN A 117 -7.61 -3.28 20.04
C ASN A 117 -6.34 -2.52 19.64
N GLN A 118 -6.24 -2.24 18.34
CA GLN A 118 -5.23 -1.35 17.75
C GLN A 118 -5.97 -0.11 17.29
N GLY A 119 -5.61 1.07 17.80
CA GLY A 119 -6.23 2.32 17.36
C GLY A 119 -5.99 2.55 15.86
N HIS A 120 -7.05 2.84 15.11
CA HIS A 120 -6.99 3.10 13.68
C HIS A 120 -8.25 3.86 13.20
N GLY A 121 -8.20 4.40 11.98
CA GLY A 121 -9.36 5.06 11.41
C GLY A 121 -9.17 5.62 10.02
N TRP A 122 -10.28 6.10 9.47
CA TRP A 122 -10.37 6.73 8.17
C TRP A 122 -10.56 8.24 8.32
N MET A 123 -9.84 9.01 7.53
CA MET A 123 -9.93 10.47 7.50
C MET A 123 -10.04 10.95 6.05
N GLY A 124 -10.90 11.92 5.82
CA GLY A 124 -11.26 12.39 4.50
C GLY A 124 -11.45 13.89 4.45
N LEU A 125 -11.10 14.47 3.32
CA LEU A 125 -11.35 15.86 3.01
C LEU A 125 -11.85 15.98 1.58
N ARG A 126 -13.07 16.47 1.43
CA ARG A 126 -13.60 16.94 0.16
C ARG A 126 -13.43 18.44 0.06
N PHE A 127 -12.80 18.95 -0.99
CA PHE A 127 -12.40 20.37 -1.05
C PHE A 127 -12.29 20.94 -2.47
N GLN A 128 -12.49 22.25 -2.59
CA GLN A 128 -12.25 23.01 -3.82
C GLN A 128 -10.89 23.73 -3.78
N LEU A 129 -10.18 23.75 -4.90
CA LEU A 129 -9.04 24.67 -5.10
C LEU A 129 -9.48 26.01 -5.71
N THR A 130 -10.59 26.01 -6.44
CA THR A 130 -11.19 27.20 -7.07
C THR A 130 -12.68 27.24 -6.73
N PRO A 131 -13.26 28.39 -6.35
CA PRO A 131 -14.70 28.49 -6.15
C PRO A 131 -15.48 27.98 -7.37
N GLN A 132 -16.64 27.36 -7.14
CA GLN A 132 -17.51 26.77 -8.17
C GLN A 132 -16.91 25.61 -8.98
N SER A 133 -15.71 25.13 -8.68
CA SER A 133 -15.19 23.92 -9.32
C SER A 133 -15.84 22.67 -8.75
N GLU A 134 -15.80 21.57 -9.50
CA GLU A 134 -16.01 20.25 -8.92
C GLU A 134 -14.98 20.01 -7.80
N PRO A 135 -15.35 19.29 -6.73
CA PRO A 135 -14.46 19.08 -5.60
C PRO A 135 -13.41 17.99 -5.89
N ASN A 136 -12.31 18.07 -5.14
CA ASN A 136 -11.30 17.03 -5.00
C ASN A 136 -11.52 16.28 -3.69
N ASP A 137 -11.04 15.04 -3.63
CA ASP A 137 -11.07 14.19 -2.44
C ASP A 137 -9.65 13.78 -2.05
N CYS A 138 -9.28 14.04 -0.81
CA CYS A 138 -8.11 13.49 -0.15
C CYS A 138 -8.61 12.48 0.89
N VAL A 139 -8.19 11.23 0.81
CA VAL A 139 -8.64 10.13 1.68
C VAL A 139 -7.43 9.38 2.18
N LEU A 140 -7.41 9.06 3.48
CA LEU A 140 -6.36 8.26 4.08
C LEU A 140 -6.91 7.31 5.14
N HIS A 141 -6.15 6.25 5.38
CA HIS A 141 -6.28 5.42 6.56
C HIS A 141 -5.01 5.57 7.40
N LEU A 142 -5.18 5.54 8.72
CA LEU A 142 -4.08 5.63 9.66
C LEU A 142 -4.19 4.60 10.79
N LYS A 143 -3.04 4.31 11.40
CA LYS A 143 -2.91 3.56 12.66
C LYS A 143 -2.24 4.41 13.71
N MET A 144 -2.65 4.21 14.96
CA MET A 144 -2.21 4.98 16.11
C MET A 144 -1.42 4.11 17.07
N HIS A 145 -0.17 4.48 17.32
CA HIS A 145 0.79 3.68 18.07
C HIS A 145 1.02 4.19 19.50
N ASP A 146 0.44 5.33 19.86
CA ASP A 146 0.45 5.81 21.25
C ASP A 146 -0.33 4.84 22.14
N ASN A 147 0.18 4.56 23.35
CA ASN A 147 -0.44 3.65 24.32
C ASN A 147 -1.49 4.33 25.23
N ASP A 148 -1.87 5.56 24.91
CA ASP A 148 -2.80 6.38 25.66
C ASP A 148 -3.89 6.94 24.71
N PRO A 149 -5.19 6.70 24.98
CA PRO A 149 -6.27 7.15 24.10
C PRO A 149 -6.29 8.66 23.86
N LEU A 150 -5.96 9.47 24.88
CA LEU A 150 -5.98 10.92 24.74
C LEU A 150 -4.81 11.41 23.86
N GLN A 151 -3.63 10.80 23.98
CA GLN A 151 -2.52 11.06 23.07
C GLN A 151 -2.85 10.69 21.62
N GLN A 152 -3.60 9.60 21.41
CA GLN A 152 -4.09 9.22 20.10
C GLN A 152 -5.02 10.30 19.52
N GLN A 153 -5.99 10.78 20.30
CA GLN A 153 -6.91 11.86 19.90
C GLN A 153 -6.14 13.14 19.52
N TYR A 154 -5.15 13.56 20.32
CA TYR A 154 -4.34 14.72 19.97
C TYR A 154 -3.56 14.54 18.67
N ALA A 155 -3.01 13.35 18.43
CA ALA A 155 -2.31 13.06 17.19
C ALA A 155 -3.26 13.12 15.97
N LEU A 156 -4.49 12.59 16.09
CA LEU A 156 -5.52 12.72 15.05
C LEU A 156 -5.84 14.18 14.74
N GLY A 157 -6.03 15.00 15.79
CA GLY A 157 -6.27 16.44 15.64
C GLY A 157 -5.17 17.12 14.82
N ILE A 158 -3.90 16.77 15.06
CA ILE A 158 -2.76 17.29 14.31
C ILE A 158 -2.83 16.84 12.84
N VAL A 159 -3.11 15.56 12.57
CA VAL A 159 -3.22 15.04 11.19
C VAL A 159 -4.35 15.74 10.43
N GLY A 160 -5.54 15.91 11.02
CA GLY A 160 -6.67 16.55 10.37
C GLY A 160 -6.40 18.02 10.03
N VAL A 161 -5.76 18.77 10.94
CA VAL A 161 -5.32 20.15 10.66
C VAL A 161 -4.28 20.18 9.55
N ASN A 162 -3.29 19.27 9.59
CA ASN A 162 -2.27 19.16 8.56
C ASN A 162 -2.87 18.83 7.20
N MET A 163 -3.87 17.96 7.14
CA MET A 163 -4.59 17.55 5.93
C MET A 163 -5.36 18.73 5.31
N LEU A 164 -6.16 19.45 6.10
CA LEU A 164 -6.87 20.63 5.59
C LEU A 164 -5.88 21.70 5.12
N TYR A 165 -4.82 21.93 5.87
CA TYR A 165 -3.79 22.90 5.48
C TYR A 165 -3.10 22.49 4.17
N SER A 166 -2.63 21.25 4.07
CA SER A 166 -1.86 20.80 2.92
C SER A 166 -2.69 20.82 1.65
N CYS A 167 -3.93 20.34 1.70
CA CYS A 167 -4.84 20.37 0.56
C CYS A 167 -5.24 21.80 0.12
N MET A 168 -5.27 22.77 1.05
CA MET A 168 -5.70 24.14 0.75
C MET A 168 -4.59 25.08 0.27
N PHE A 169 -3.33 24.75 0.58
CA PHE A 169 -2.18 25.63 0.39
C PHE A 169 -1.00 25.02 -0.35
N LEU A 170 -0.95 23.71 -0.56
CA LEU A 170 0.11 23.02 -1.31
C LEU A 170 -0.46 22.43 -2.60
N ASN A 171 0.35 22.44 -3.66
CA ASN A 171 -0.05 21.93 -4.98
C ASN A 171 0.67 20.62 -5.33
N ASN A 172 1.82 20.34 -4.72
CA ASN A 172 2.59 19.13 -5.00
C ASN A 172 2.05 17.95 -4.16
N PRO A 173 1.61 16.84 -4.78
CA PRO A 173 1.03 15.69 -4.07
C PRO A 173 1.97 15.05 -3.04
N GLU A 174 3.28 15.02 -3.30
CA GLU A 174 4.27 14.50 -2.37
C GLU A 174 4.46 15.44 -1.16
N GLU A 175 4.43 16.75 -1.38
CA GLU A 175 4.44 17.72 -0.28
C GLU A 175 3.16 17.63 0.56
N ILE A 176 2.01 17.43 -0.09
CA ILE A 176 0.73 17.19 0.61
C ILE A 176 0.85 15.99 1.54
N LEU A 177 1.31 14.85 1.00
CA LEU A 177 1.52 13.60 1.73
C LEU A 177 2.47 13.79 2.92
N MET A 178 3.63 14.41 2.68
CA MET A 178 4.64 14.60 3.73
C MET A 178 4.19 15.60 4.80
N SER A 179 3.35 16.57 4.46
CA SER A 179 2.85 17.55 5.43
C SER A 179 1.84 16.95 6.42
N LEU A 180 1.19 15.83 6.10
CA LEU A 180 0.22 15.15 6.97
C LEU A 180 0.79 14.80 8.34
N ILE A 181 2.09 14.46 8.40
CA ILE A 181 2.79 14.09 9.63
C ILE A 181 3.66 15.21 10.22
N ASP A 182 3.51 16.46 9.77
CA ASP A 182 4.25 17.58 10.37
C ASP A 182 3.92 17.69 11.88
N GLY A 183 4.97 17.79 12.70
CA GLY A 183 4.83 17.80 14.16
C GLY A 183 4.59 16.42 14.79
N LEU A 184 4.58 15.36 14.00
CA LEU A 184 4.42 13.97 14.44
C LEU A 184 5.62 13.12 14.02
N THR A 185 5.73 11.94 14.61
CA THR A 185 6.68 10.91 14.18
C THR A 185 5.92 9.66 13.76
N ALA A 186 6.51 8.86 12.88
CA ALA A 186 5.96 7.57 12.46
C ALA A 186 5.76 6.57 13.62
N ARG A 187 6.35 6.84 14.80
CA ARG A 187 6.14 6.05 16.02
C ARG A 187 4.81 6.35 16.71
N ARG A 188 4.13 7.43 16.34
CA ARG A 188 2.83 7.83 16.90
C ARG A 188 1.70 7.57 15.92
N ILE A 189 1.89 7.98 14.66
CA ILE A 189 0.92 7.80 13.57
C ILE A 189 1.61 7.13 12.39
N GLU A 190 0.98 6.09 11.87
CA GLU A 190 1.33 5.44 10.62
C GLU A 190 0.22 5.70 9.61
N ILE A 191 0.56 6.24 8.44
CA ILE A 191 -0.38 6.40 7.31
C ILE A 191 -0.13 5.22 6.37
N ASP A 192 -1.04 4.25 6.38
CA ASP A 192 -0.90 2.99 5.63
C ASP A 192 -1.79 2.92 4.37
N MET A 193 -2.58 3.97 4.11
CA MET A 193 -3.29 4.19 2.85
C MET A 193 -3.42 5.70 2.61
N PHE A 194 -3.21 6.14 1.38
CA PHE A 194 -3.43 7.52 0.94
C PHE A 194 -3.94 7.54 -0.49
N ARG A 195 -4.91 8.40 -0.77
CA ARG A 195 -5.47 8.63 -2.10
C ARG A 195 -5.84 10.09 -2.28
N LEU A 196 -5.43 10.66 -3.41
CA LEU A 196 -5.78 12.02 -3.82
C LEU A 196 -6.41 11.97 -5.22
N ASN A 197 -7.67 12.40 -5.30
CA ASN A 197 -8.49 12.33 -6.51
C ASN A 197 -9.18 13.66 -6.75
N GLY A 198 -9.64 13.86 -7.98
CA GLY A 198 -10.45 15.02 -8.35
C GLY A 198 -9.98 15.69 -9.63
N PRO A 199 -10.71 16.72 -10.09
CA PRO A 199 -10.40 17.42 -11.33
C PRO A 199 -8.98 18.00 -11.35
N ASP A 200 -8.49 18.47 -10.22
CA ASP A 200 -7.17 19.12 -10.12
C ASP A 200 -6.02 18.10 -9.97
N PHE A 201 -6.33 16.85 -9.63
CA PHE A 201 -5.35 15.79 -9.35
C PHE A 201 -5.39 14.63 -10.35
N LYS A 202 -5.96 14.82 -11.55
CA LYS A 202 -5.97 13.79 -12.62
C LYS A 202 -4.58 13.29 -13.04
N HIS A 203 -3.55 14.10 -12.81
CA HIS A 203 -2.15 13.79 -13.11
C HIS A 203 -1.47 12.94 -12.02
N VAL A 204 -2.14 12.70 -10.89
CA VAL A 204 -1.59 11.96 -9.76
C VAL A 204 -1.83 10.46 -9.95
N ASP A 205 -0.75 9.68 -9.95
CA ASP A 205 -0.83 8.24 -9.85
C ASP A 205 -0.79 7.81 -8.38
N ASN A 206 -1.92 7.32 -7.86
CA ASN A 206 -2.03 6.91 -6.46
C ASN A 206 -1.15 5.68 -6.12
N ARG A 207 -0.76 4.87 -7.11
CA ARG A 207 0.20 3.77 -6.90
C ARG A 207 1.59 4.32 -6.59
N LEU A 208 1.95 5.44 -7.24
CA LEU A 208 3.17 6.16 -6.91
C LEU A 208 3.10 6.78 -5.51
N MET A 209 1.93 7.27 -5.08
CA MET A 209 1.75 7.74 -3.70
C MET A 209 1.89 6.59 -2.69
N ALA A 210 1.37 5.40 -3.00
CA ALA A 210 1.59 4.20 -2.18
C ALA A 210 3.07 3.82 -2.07
N LEU A 211 3.84 3.94 -3.16
CA LEU A 211 5.30 3.78 -3.11
C LEU A 211 5.94 4.82 -2.18
N LYS A 212 5.55 6.10 -2.32
CA LYS A 212 6.10 7.21 -1.53
C LYS A 212 5.78 7.06 -0.04
N LEU A 213 4.62 6.52 0.34
CA LEU A 213 4.30 6.17 1.73
C LEU A 213 5.36 5.23 2.33
N VAL A 214 5.67 4.14 1.61
CA VAL A 214 6.64 3.13 2.09
C VAL A 214 8.07 3.66 2.05
N LYS A 215 8.44 4.34 0.96
CA LYS A 215 9.78 4.92 0.74
C LYS A 215 10.12 5.99 1.79
N ASN A 216 9.17 6.84 2.15
CA ASN A 216 9.35 7.89 3.15
C ASN A 216 9.13 7.40 4.60
N GLY A 217 8.87 6.10 4.80
CA GLY A 217 8.75 5.50 6.12
C GLY A 217 7.45 5.86 6.86
N LEU A 218 6.42 6.30 6.15
CA LEU A 218 5.09 6.58 6.70
C LEU A 218 4.31 5.31 7.03
N THR A 219 4.60 4.22 6.32
CA THR A 219 4.21 2.84 6.65
C THR A 219 5.29 1.87 6.19
N LYS A 220 5.21 0.61 6.63
CA LYS A 220 6.07 -0.48 6.16
C LYS A 220 5.50 -1.20 4.95
N ALA A 221 4.21 -1.07 4.67
CA ALA A 221 3.59 -1.71 3.53
C ALA A 221 2.35 -0.96 3.04
N ALA A 222 2.20 -0.87 1.71
CA ALA A 222 1.04 -0.30 1.05
C ALA A 222 0.61 -1.22 -0.10
N MET A 223 -0.67 -1.21 -0.46
CA MET A 223 -1.24 -2.18 -1.40
C MET A 223 -2.14 -1.50 -2.43
N PHE A 224 -2.15 -2.04 -3.65
CA PHE A 224 -3.09 -1.65 -4.70
C PHE A 224 -3.57 -2.85 -5.51
N GLY A 225 -4.76 -2.72 -6.06
CA GLY A 225 -5.49 -3.79 -6.75
C GLY A 225 -5.11 -3.92 -8.23
N PRO A 226 -5.69 -4.91 -8.92
CA PRO A 226 -5.49 -5.11 -10.35
C PRO A 226 -6.05 -3.97 -11.21
N ASP A 227 -7.01 -3.21 -10.67
CA ASP A 227 -7.56 -1.99 -11.26
C ASP A 227 -6.67 -0.76 -11.06
N GLY A 228 -5.58 -0.90 -10.31
CA GLY A 228 -4.65 0.17 -9.97
C GLY A 228 -5.11 1.05 -8.81
N ASN A 229 -6.26 0.77 -8.20
CA ASN A 229 -6.74 1.51 -7.04
C ASN A 229 -5.98 1.08 -5.77
N VAL A 230 -5.59 2.06 -4.97
CA VAL A 230 -4.96 1.81 -3.66
C VAL A 230 -5.99 1.23 -2.71
N MET A 231 -5.59 0.22 -1.95
CA MET A 231 -6.45 -0.53 -1.03
C MET A 231 -5.85 -0.51 0.37
N GLN A 232 -6.70 -0.53 1.40
CA GLN A 232 -6.24 -0.69 2.77
C GLN A 232 -5.97 -2.18 3.04
N PRO A 233 -4.73 -2.59 3.38
CA PRO A 233 -4.37 -4.01 3.46
C PRO A 233 -5.16 -4.81 4.50
N SER A 234 -5.58 -4.16 5.59
CA SER A 234 -6.34 -4.84 6.65
C SER A 234 -7.77 -5.18 6.20
N ASP A 235 -8.41 -4.31 5.42
CA ASP A 235 -9.73 -4.55 4.86
C ASP A 235 -9.72 -5.65 3.81
N GLU A 236 -8.71 -5.65 2.92
CA GLU A 236 -8.66 -6.62 1.83
C GLU A 236 -8.23 -8.02 2.29
N LEU A 237 -7.33 -8.12 3.27
CA LEU A 237 -6.71 -9.38 3.68
C LEU A 237 -7.31 -9.97 4.97
N TYR A 238 -8.27 -9.29 5.61
CA TYR A 238 -8.86 -9.78 6.86
C TYR A 238 -9.48 -11.16 6.69
N LYS A 239 -9.01 -12.12 7.51
CA LYS A 239 -9.47 -13.52 7.49
C LYS A 239 -9.40 -14.18 6.09
N LYS A 240 -8.50 -13.72 5.21
CA LYS A 240 -8.21 -14.34 3.90
C LYS A 240 -7.05 -15.33 3.99
N ASN A 241 -7.06 -16.34 3.12
CA ASN A 241 -5.88 -17.14 2.85
C ASN A 241 -5.03 -16.39 1.83
N VAL A 242 -3.75 -16.17 2.10
CA VAL A 242 -2.90 -15.29 1.28
C VAL A 242 -1.77 -16.11 0.67
N LEU A 243 -1.58 -16.00 -0.64
CA LEU A 243 -0.42 -16.57 -1.34
C LEU A 243 0.41 -15.41 -1.93
N VAL A 244 1.65 -15.29 -1.49
CA VAL A 244 2.55 -14.21 -1.89
C VAL A 244 3.64 -14.74 -2.82
N LEU A 245 3.87 -14.05 -3.94
CA LEU A 245 5.07 -14.19 -4.75
C LEU A 245 5.88 -12.89 -4.65
N ARG A 246 7.06 -12.96 -4.05
CA ARG A 246 8.03 -11.85 -4.05
C ARG A 246 8.85 -11.89 -5.32
N GLY A 247 9.06 -10.73 -5.95
CA GLY A 247 9.92 -10.67 -7.14
C GLY A 247 10.24 -9.26 -7.62
N ARG A 248 11.26 -9.17 -8.48
CA ARG A 248 11.61 -7.91 -9.15
C ARG A 248 10.59 -7.51 -10.23
N PHE A 249 9.97 -8.50 -10.89
CA PHE A 249 8.95 -8.29 -11.93
C PHE A 249 9.37 -7.32 -13.04
N ARG A 250 10.62 -7.43 -13.52
CA ARG A 250 11.24 -6.48 -14.45
C ARG A 250 11.83 -7.14 -15.72
N PRO A 251 11.01 -7.48 -16.74
CA PRO A 251 9.56 -7.71 -16.64
C PRO A 251 9.24 -9.05 -15.94
N PRO A 252 7.96 -9.32 -15.61
CA PRO A 252 7.52 -10.67 -15.31
C PRO A 252 7.72 -11.60 -16.52
N THR A 253 8.30 -12.78 -16.28
CA THR A 253 8.54 -13.80 -17.31
C THR A 253 7.63 -15.01 -17.13
N HIS A 254 7.70 -15.97 -18.06
CA HIS A 254 7.02 -17.25 -17.90
C HIS A 254 7.45 -18.02 -16.64
N VAL A 255 8.64 -17.76 -16.09
CA VAL A 255 9.06 -18.35 -14.80
C VAL A 255 8.21 -17.82 -13.66
N ASN A 256 8.01 -16.50 -13.58
CA ASN A 256 7.20 -15.90 -12.50
C ASN A 256 5.74 -16.38 -12.56
N VAL A 257 5.19 -16.45 -13.77
CA VAL A 257 3.82 -16.93 -13.97
C VAL A 257 3.68 -18.40 -13.59
N ASP A 258 4.63 -19.25 -14.01
CA ASP A 258 4.57 -20.66 -13.66
C ASP A 258 4.75 -20.90 -12.15
N MET A 259 5.68 -20.20 -11.50
CA MET A 259 5.85 -20.20 -10.05
C MET A 259 4.53 -19.91 -9.32
N LEU A 260 3.84 -18.83 -9.71
CA LEU A 260 2.58 -18.42 -9.08
C LEU A 260 1.46 -19.44 -9.33
N LEU A 261 1.29 -19.87 -10.58
CA LEU A 261 0.21 -20.79 -10.96
C LEU A 261 0.40 -22.17 -10.32
N ALA A 262 1.62 -22.70 -10.34
CA ALA A 262 1.94 -23.97 -9.70
C ALA A 262 1.74 -23.88 -8.19
N SER A 263 2.30 -22.86 -7.52
CA SER A 263 2.08 -22.67 -6.08
C SER A 263 0.60 -22.55 -5.73
N ARG A 264 -0.20 -21.83 -6.52
CA ARG A 264 -1.64 -21.72 -6.32
C ARG A 264 -2.34 -23.07 -6.44
N ARG A 265 -1.92 -23.94 -7.35
CA ARG A 265 -2.46 -25.30 -7.48
C ARG A 265 -2.21 -26.11 -6.22
N HIS A 266 -1.02 -26.03 -5.62
CA HIS A 266 -0.75 -26.72 -4.35
C HIS A 266 -1.53 -26.06 -3.19
N PHE A 267 -1.43 -24.73 -3.06
CA PHE A 267 -2.05 -23.96 -1.98
C PHE A 267 -3.56 -24.17 -1.84
N LYS A 268 -4.31 -24.26 -2.94
CA LYS A 268 -5.77 -24.48 -2.90
C LYS A 268 -6.19 -25.90 -2.45
N HIS A 269 -5.26 -26.85 -2.38
CA HIS A 269 -5.52 -28.22 -1.94
C HIS A 269 -5.13 -28.46 -0.48
N GLU A 270 -4.51 -27.48 0.18
CA GLU A 270 -4.30 -27.51 1.63
C GLU A 270 -5.64 -27.61 2.37
N SER A 271 -5.70 -28.51 3.35
CA SER A 271 -6.95 -28.85 4.07
C SER A 271 -7.57 -27.68 4.83
N ASP A 272 -6.76 -26.70 5.22
CA ASP A 272 -7.13 -25.51 5.98
C ASP A 272 -7.27 -24.24 5.10
N VAL A 273 -7.19 -24.39 3.77
CA VAL A 273 -7.41 -23.30 2.81
C VAL A 273 -8.83 -23.32 2.27
N ASP A 274 -9.54 -22.22 2.49
CA ASP A 274 -10.81 -21.93 1.83
C ASP A 274 -10.55 -21.37 0.44
N ARG A 275 -10.91 -22.16 -0.58
CA ARG A 275 -10.70 -21.87 -2.00
C ARG A 275 -11.44 -20.65 -2.50
N SER A 276 -12.57 -20.31 -1.89
CA SER A 276 -13.35 -19.11 -2.24
C SER A 276 -12.72 -17.83 -1.70
N ASN A 277 -11.74 -17.97 -0.81
CA ASN A 277 -11.22 -16.90 0.01
C ASN A 277 -9.69 -16.81 -0.05
N ILE A 278 -9.13 -17.07 -1.25
CA ILE A 278 -7.70 -16.95 -1.56
C ILE A 278 -7.43 -15.60 -2.20
N VAL A 279 -6.47 -14.85 -1.64
CA VAL A 279 -5.92 -13.63 -2.24
C VAL A 279 -4.49 -13.89 -2.69
N LEU A 280 -4.20 -13.60 -3.97
CA LEU A 280 -2.86 -13.64 -4.52
C LEU A 280 -2.22 -12.26 -4.40
N ILE A 281 -0.96 -12.20 -3.98
CA ILE A 281 -0.21 -10.96 -3.83
C ILE A 281 1.14 -11.09 -4.55
N SER A 282 1.44 -10.14 -5.43
CA SER A 282 2.80 -9.92 -5.93
C SER A 282 3.48 -8.87 -5.06
N GLU A 283 4.55 -9.23 -4.38
CA GLU A 283 5.29 -8.29 -3.51
C GLU A 283 6.47 -7.67 -4.26
N LEU A 284 6.51 -6.34 -4.26
CA LEU A 284 7.63 -5.50 -4.65
C LEU A 284 8.28 -4.91 -3.40
N THR A 285 9.48 -5.39 -3.05
CA THR A 285 10.22 -4.80 -1.92
C THR A 285 10.94 -3.53 -2.36
N LEU A 286 11.15 -2.57 -1.44
CA LEU A 286 11.98 -1.39 -1.75
C LEU A 286 13.38 -1.79 -2.24
N ASN A 287 13.94 -2.88 -1.69
CA ASN A 287 15.22 -3.44 -2.13
C ASN A 287 15.23 -3.84 -3.61
N ASP A 288 14.15 -4.48 -4.07
CA ASP A 288 13.98 -4.92 -5.45
C ASP A 288 13.74 -3.74 -6.41
N LEU A 289 13.35 -2.59 -5.87
CA LEU A 289 13.12 -1.33 -6.58
C LEU A 289 14.34 -0.41 -6.60
N SER A 290 15.33 -0.62 -5.71
CA SER A 290 16.53 0.22 -5.58
C SER A 290 17.85 -0.56 -5.74
N PRO A 291 18.11 -1.28 -6.85
CA PRO A 291 19.32 -2.07 -7.00
C PRO A 291 20.63 -1.25 -6.95
N ASP A 292 20.57 0.05 -7.26
CA ASP A 292 21.67 1.02 -7.20
C ASP A 292 21.51 2.05 -6.05
N GLY A 293 20.56 1.80 -5.13
CA GLY A 293 20.24 2.70 -4.02
C GLY A 293 19.26 3.83 -4.38
N LYS A 294 18.82 3.95 -5.64
CA LYS A 294 17.78 4.91 -6.03
C LYS A 294 16.59 4.19 -6.67
N ILE A 295 15.38 4.55 -6.24
CA ILE A 295 14.16 4.04 -6.85
C ILE A 295 13.81 4.92 -8.05
N ASP A 296 13.78 4.31 -9.23
CA ASP A 296 13.24 4.91 -10.46
C ASP A 296 11.71 4.78 -10.44
N GLU A 297 11.02 5.91 -10.30
CA GLU A 297 9.56 5.98 -10.24
C GLU A 297 8.90 5.51 -11.54
N ARG A 298 9.53 5.75 -12.70
CA ARG A 298 9.02 5.29 -13.99
C ARG A 298 9.16 3.78 -14.12
N ASP A 299 10.30 3.23 -13.70
CA ASP A 299 10.50 1.78 -13.69
C ASP A 299 9.51 1.08 -12.76
N PHE A 300 9.23 1.65 -11.58
CA PHE A 300 8.18 1.17 -10.68
C PHE A 300 6.81 1.16 -11.36
N LEU A 301 6.40 2.26 -12.00
CA LEU A 301 5.11 2.34 -12.67
C LEU A 301 4.98 1.32 -13.81
N HIS A 302 6.04 1.10 -14.60
CA HIS A 302 6.04 0.04 -15.62
C HIS A 302 5.79 -1.36 -15.02
N ARG A 303 6.40 -1.67 -13.87
CA ARG A 303 6.16 -2.95 -13.16
C ARG A 303 4.73 -3.02 -12.65
N ALA A 304 4.22 -1.93 -12.07
CA ALA A 304 2.85 -1.84 -11.57
C ALA A 304 1.82 -2.03 -12.69
N ASP A 305 1.98 -1.36 -13.83
CA ASP A 305 1.09 -1.50 -14.99
C ASP A 305 0.99 -2.95 -15.47
N ILE A 306 2.13 -3.64 -15.57
CA ILE A 306 2.14 -5.03 -16.03
C ILE A 306 1.49 -5.94 -14.99
N LEU A 307 1.82 -5.81 -13.71
CA LEU A 307 1.20 -6.62 -12.65
C LEU A 307 -0.33 -6.41 -12.60
N CYS A 308 -0.80 -5.17 -12.71
CA CYS A 308 -2.22 -4.83 -12.82
C CYS A 308 -2.87 -5.50 -14.05
N SER A 309 -2.24 -5.41 -15.23
CA SER A 309 -2.74 -6.06 -16.47
C SER A 309 -2.81 -7.60 -16.40
N LEU A 310 -1.99 -8.19 -15.53
CA LEU A 310 -2.00 -9.63 -15.20
C LEU A 310 -3.01 -9.97 -14.09
N GLY A 311 -3.81 -9.00 -13.65
CA GLY A 311 -4.85 -9.17 -12.62
C GLY A 311 -4.27 -9.42 -11.23
N GLN A 312 -3.07 -8.93 -10.94
CA GLN A 312 -2.42 -9.13 -9.64
C GLN A 312 -2.75 -8.00 -8.66
N ASN A 313 -2.95 -8.37 -7.39
CA ASN A 313 -2.79 -7.41 -6.30
C ASN A 313 -1.30 -7.21 -6.04
N VAL A 314 -0.90 -5.97 -5.78
CA VAL A 314 0.50 -5.62 -5.55
C VAL A 314 0.70 -5.07 -4.15
N LEU A 315 1.63 -5.67 -3.41
CA LEU A 315 2.08 -5.18 -2.12
C LEU A 315 3.46 -4.54 -2.29
N ILE A 316 3.56 -3.26 -1.97
CA ILE A 316 4.83 -2.56 -1.84
C ILE A 316 5.25 -2.69 -0.38
N SER A 317 6.47 -3.17 -0.13
CA SER A 317 6.93 -3.37 1.26
C SER A 317 8.35 -2.90 1.49
N ASN A 318 8.63 -2.55 2.75
CA ASN A 318 9.97 -2.38 3.27
C ASN A 318 10.34 -3.57 4.20
N TYR A 319 9.92 -4.78 3.82
CA TYR A 319 10.20 -6.02 4.54
C TYR A 319 11.25 -6.83 3.78
N PHE A 320 12.53 -6.56 4.05
CA PHE A 320 13.64 -7.27 3.44
C PHE A 320 13.59 -8.77 3.76
N GLU A 321 13.32 -9.13 5.01
CA GLU A 321 13.27 -10.50 5.46
C GLU A 321 11.84 -11.07 5.45
N TYR A 322 11.69 -12.31 5.00
CA TYR A 322 10.38 -12.97 4.91
C TYR A 322 9.65 -13.08 6.26
N TYR A 323 10.37 -13.25 7.38
CA TYR A 323 9.74 -13.36 8.69
C TYR A 323 8.98 -12.07 9.08
N ARG A 324 9.48 -10.89 8.69
CA ARG A 324 8.79 -9.61 8.96
C ARG A 324 7.52 -9.46 8.13
N LEU A 325 7.58 -9.87 6.87
CA LEU A 325 6.39 -9.91 6.00
C LEU A 325 5.32 -10.84 6.58
N VAL A 326 5.72 -12.04 7.00
CA VAL A 326 4.81 -13.01 7.60
C VAL A 326 4.24 -12.52 8.92
N GLU A 327 5.04 -11.88 9.76
CA GLU A 327 4.56 -11.26 11.00
C GLU A 327 3.49 -10.18 10.70
N TYR A 328 3.72 -9.35 9.68
CA TYR A 328 2.75 -8.36 9.23
C TYR A 328 1.44 -9.00 8.73
N LEU A 329 1.54 -9.97 7.81
CA LEU A 329 0.37 -10.63 7.21
C LEU A 329 -0.40 -11.48 8.22
N SER A 330 0.27 -12.15 9.14
CA SER A 330 -0.38 -13.02 10.15
C SER A 330 -1.27 -12.24 11.11
N LYS A 331 -0.89 -11.01 11.47
CA LYS A 331 -1.72 -10.09 12.28
C LYS A 331 -3.04 -9.74 11.58
N ILE A 332 -3.01 -9.58 10.26
CA ILE A 332 -4.16 -9.19 9.43
C ILE A 332 -5.06 -10.38 9.09
N THR A 333 -4.46 -11.48 8.65
CA THR A 333 -5.17 -12.68 8.18
C THR A 333 -5.79 -13.50 9.33
N ARG A 334 -5.45 -13.21 10.59
CA ARG A 334 -6.04 -13.79 11.81
C ARG A 334 -6.02 -15.33 11.81
N GLY A 335 -4.83 -15.90 11.59
CA GLY A 335 -4.59 -17.35 11.68
C GLY A 335 -4.95 -18.15 10.42
N LYS A 336 -5.43 -17.49 9.36
CA LYS A 336 -5.58 -18.12 8.04
C LYS A 336 -4.22 -18.42 7.41
N LYS A 337 -4.23 -19.31 6.42
CA LYS A 337 -2.99 -19.83 5.85
C LYS A 337 -2.28 -18.77 5.01
N ILE A 338 -0.97 -18.68 5.19
CA ILE A 338 -0.09 -17.84 4.39
C ILE A 338 0.84 -18.77 3.59
N GLY A 339 0.75 -18.69 2.27
CA GLY A 339 1.70 -19.31 1.35
C GLY A 339 2.73 -18.29 0.90
N ILE A 340 4.02 -18.64 0.91
CA ILE A 340 5.06 -17.83 0.27
C ILE A 340 5.70 -18.65 -0.85
N THR A 341 5.57 -18.18 -2.08
CA THR A 341 6.23 -18.75 -3.25
C THR A 341 7.61 -18.14 -3.41
N MET A 342 8.63 -18.99 -3.52
CA MET A 342 10.00 -18.55 -3.76
C MET A 342 10.83 -19.58 -4.53
N GLY A 343 11.91 -19.13 -5.17
CA GLY A 343 12.88 -20.04 -5.77
C GLY A 343 13.82 -20.65 -4.73
N ILE A 344 14.40 -21.80 -5.04
CA ILE A 344 15.34 -22.53 -4.18
C ILE A 344 16.55 -21.67 -3.75
N PHE A 345 17.04 -20.75 -4.59
CA PHE A 345 18.12 -19.83 -4.22
C PHE A 345 17.69 -18.74 -3.23
N ALA A 346 16.41 -18.37 -3.20
CA ALA A 346 15.89 -17.49 -2.15
C ALA A 346 15.78 -18.25 -0.82
N LEU A 347 15.41 -19.53 -0.85
CA LEU A 347 15.42 -20.39 0.34
C LEU A 347 16.84 -20.53 0.92
N GLN A 348 17.88 -20.66 0.08
CA GLN A 348 19.26 -20.66 0.55
C GLN A 348 19.59 -19.44 1.41
N LYS A 349 19.17 -18.24 0.99
CA LYS A 349 19.35 -17.01 1.78
C LYS A 349 18.59 -17.02 3.09
N VAL A 350 17.41 -17.66 3.15
CA VAL A 350 16.65 -17.83 4.40
C VAL A 350 17.42 -18.70 5.41
N PHE A 351 18.25 -19.63 4.95
CA PHE A 351 19.10 -20.46 5.82
C PHE A 351 20.50 -19.86 6.05
N GLU A 352 20.80 -18.67 5.55
CA GLU A 352 22.09 -18.01 5.73
C GLU A 352 22.17 -17.31 7.09
N GLU A 353 22.86 -17.92 8.07
CA GLU A 353 22.92 -17.44 9.46
C GLU A 353 23.43 -15.99 9.58
N LYS A 354 24.31 -15.57 8.68
CA LYS A 354 24.86 -14.20 8.62
C LYS A 354 23.78 -13.12 8.47
N THR A 355 22.65 -13.46 7.85
CA THR A 355 21.49 -12.56 7.72
C THR A 355 20.91 -12.15 9.08
N TYR A 356 21.16 -12.93 10.14
CA TYR A 356 20.50 -12.82 11.43
C TYR A 356 21.44 -12.50 12.60
N GLU A 357 22.68 -12.07 12.35
CA GLU A 357 23.66 -11.73 13.40
C GLU A 357 23.18 -10.61 14.34
N ASN A 358 22.27 -9.75 13.86
CA ASN A 358 21.68 -8.66 14.65
C ASN A 358 20.48 -9.10 15.53
N LEU A 359 20.05 -10.36 15.43
CA LEU A 359 18.96 -10.91 16.25
C LEU A 359 19.54 -11.65 17.45
N ARG A 360 18.94 -11.46 18.64
CA ARG A 360 19.44 -12.06 19.89
C ARG A 360 19.43 -13.58 19.83
N GLY A 361 18.41 -14.18 19.21
CA GLY A 361 18.29 -15.62 18.99
C GLY A 361 18.75 -16.10 17.62
N GLY A 362 19.41 -15.23 16.82
CA GLY A 362 19.92 -15.57 15.49
C GLY A 362 18.86 -16.18 14.56
N ILE A 363 19.24 -17.23 13.84
CA ILE A 363 18.35 -17.93 12.90
C ILE A 363 17.11 -18.55 13.58
N LEU A 364 17.21 -18.96 14.84
CA LEU A 364 16.08 -19.57 15.56
C LEU A 364 14.97 -18.55 15.85
N GLU A 365 15.33 -17.31 16.18
CA GLU A 365 14.36 -16.22 16.38
C GLU A 365 13.61 -15.89 15.08
N CYS A 366 14.33 -15.85 13.95
CA CYS A 366 13.74 -15.69 12.62
C CYS A 366 12.77 -16.84 12.30
N PHE A 367 13.19 -18.10 12.51
CA PHE A 367 12.37 -19.26 12.16
C PHE A 367 11.14 -19.39 13.05
N ALA A 368 11.24 -19.04 14.33
CA ALA A 368 10.08 -18.96 15.22
C ALA A 368 9.06 -17.94 14.69
N SER A 369 9.51 -16.79 14.21
CA SER A 369 8.63 -15.75 13.65
C SER A 369 8.04 -16.13 12.28
N LEU A 370 8.84 -16.77 11.41
CA LEU A 370 8.44 -17.16 10.06
C LEU A 370 7.50 -18.39 10.06
N PHE A 371 7.83 -19.42 10.85
CA PHE A 371 7.13 -20.70 10.81
C PHE A 371 6.23 -20.98 12.02
N GLY A 372 6.30 -20.13 13.06
CA GLY A 372 5.46 -20.24 14.25
C GLY A 372 3.98 -19.92 14.02
N THR A 373 3.65 -19.30 12.88
CA THR A 373 2.26 -19.08 12.44
C THR A 373 1.86 -20.09 11.35
N ASN A 374 0.61 -20.00 10.86
CA ASN A 374 0.10 -20.90 9.81
C ASN A 374 0.67 -20.54 8.43
N VAL A 375 1.96 -20.82 8.25
CA VAL A 375 2.74 -20.49 7.05
C VAL A 375 3.29 -21.74 6.41
N LYS A 376 3.34 -21.73 5.08
CA LYS A 376 4.01 -22.74 4.25
C LYS A 376 4.78 -22.07 3.10
N LEU A 377 6.00 -22.52 2.84
CA LEU A 377 6.79 -22.05 1.69
C LEU A 377 6.66 -23.05 0.54
N TYR A 378 6.38 -22.52 -0.66
CA TYR A 378 6.33 -23.26 -1.92
C TYR A 378 7.60 -22.97 -2.71
N ILE A 379 8.43 -23.99 -2.87
CA ILE A 379 9.80 -23.88 -3.32
C ILE A 379 9.89 -24.33 -4.77
N TYR A 380 10.20 -23.37 -5.64
CA TYR A 380 10.37 -23.60 -7.06
C TYR A 380 11.83 -23.97 -7.37
N PRO A 381 12.08 -25.08 -8.10
CA PRO A 381 13.43 -25.55 -8.39
C PRO A 381 14.15 -24.62 -9.37
N ALA A 382 15.47 -24.80 -9.50
CA ALA A 382 16.29 -24.04 -10.45
C ALA A 382 17.35 -24.93 -11.09
N TRP A 383 17.92 -24.51 -12.22
CA TRP A 383 19.11 -25.16 -12.77
C TRP A 383 20.36 -24.72 -12.00
N GLN A 384 21.19 -25.69 -11.59
CA GLN A 384 22.51 -25.45 -11.05
C GLN A 384 23.48 -26.48 -11.65
N ASN A 385 24.53 -26.02 -12.33
CA ASN A 385 25.54 -26.89 -12.97
C ASN A 385 24.94 -27.98 -13.89
N ASN A 386 23.93 -27.62 -14.70
CA ASN A 386 23.17 -28.53 -15.57
C ASN A 386 22.38 -29.65 -14.84
N GLU A 387 22.21 -29.56 -13.52
CA GLU A 387 21.33 -30.43 -12.74
C GLU A 387 20.18 -29.64 -12.13
N LEU A 388 19.03 -30.28 -11.99
CA LEU A 388 17.87 -29.67 -11.35
C LEU A 388 18.12 -29.60 -9.85
N PHE A 389 18.23 -28.39 -9.33
CA PHE A 389 18.45 -28.14 -7.91
C PHE A 389 17.12 -28.07 -7.17
N THR A 390 16.89 -29.09 -6.35
CA THR A 390 15.65 -29.36 -5.61
C THR A 390 15.86 -29.22 -4.09
N LEU A 391 14.81 -29.38 -3.28
CA LEU A 391 14.93 -29.43 -1.81
C LEU A 391 15.86 -30.56 -1.35
N LYS A 392 15.86 -31.69 -2.05
CA LYS A 392 16.76 -32.82 -1.77
C LYS A 392 18.22 -32.43 -1.96
N ASN A 393 18.54 -31.71 -3.03
CA ASN A 393 19.90 -31.23 -3.26
C ASN A 393 20.28 -30.16 -2.23
N PHE A 394 19.36 -29.25 -1.92
CA PHE A 394 19.59 -28.18 -0.95
C PHE A 394 19.94 -28.72 0.45
N GLU A 395 19.25 -29.76 0.93
CA GLU A 395 19.58 -30.41 2.22
C GLU A 395 21.05 -30.87 2.29
N GLN A 396 21.59 -31.36 1.17
CA GLN A 396 22.99 -31.83 1.11
C GLN A 396 23.98 -30.67 1.24
N THR A 397 23.63 -29.49 0.72
CA THR A 397 24.45 -28.28 0.78
C THR A 397 24.42 -27.58 2.14
N LEU A 398 23.44 -27.90 3.00
CA LEU A 398 23.32 -27.25 4.31
C LEU A 398 24.44 -27.65 5.28
N PRO A 399 24.92 -26.72 6.12
CA PRO A 399 25.78 -27.02 7.26
C PRO A 399 25.14 -28.07 8.20
N PRO A 400 25.94 -28.95 8.85
CA PRO A 400 25.41 -30.01 9.72
C PRO A 400 24.46 -29.53 10.82
N ASN A 401 24.71 -28.34 11.40
CA ASN A 401 23.86 -27.73 12.43
C ASN A 401 22.47 -27.31 11.92
N LEU A 402 22.31 -27.05 10.62
CA LEU A 402 21.04 -26.61 10.03
C LEU A 402 20.22 -27.74 9.41
N LYS A 403 20.81 -28.91 9.17
CA LYS A 403 20.09 -30.04 8.55
C LYS A 403 18.90 -30.53 9.37
N ASN A 404 19.05 -30.60 10.70
CA ASN A 404 17.95 -31.03 11.56
C ASN A 404 16.83 -29.98 11.61
N LEU A 405 17.16 -28.70 11.53
CA LEU A 405 16.17 -27.63 11.44
C LEU A 405 15.40 -27.70 10.11
N PHE A 406 16.10 -27.94 9.00
CA PHE A 406 15.48 -28.15 7.70
C PHE A 406 14.54 -29.36 7.70
N ARG A 407 15.00 -30.52 8.21
CA ARG A 407 14.17 -31.73 8.33
C ARG A 407 12.95 -31.51 9.20
N PHE A 408 13.10 -30.82 10.32
CA PHE A 408 11.97 -30.45 11.17
C PHE A 408 10.92 -29.66 10.36
N LEU A 409 11.31 -28.71 9.52
CA LEU A 409 10.36 -27.98 8.67
C LEU A 409 9.72 -28.87 7.60
N MET A 410 10.46 -29.79 6.99
CA MET A 410 9.93 -30.77 6.03
C MET A 410 8.89 -31.69 6.71
N ASP A 411 9.25 -32.27 7.85
CA ASP A 411 8.40 -33.19 8.62
C ASP A 411 7.12 -32.52 9.13
N ASN A 412 7.17 -31.21 9.39
CA ASN A 412 6.02 -30.40 9.81
C ASN A 412 5.28 -29.75 8.62
N ASN A 413 5.53 -30.18 7.37
CA ASN A 413 4.86 -29.69 6.17
C ASN A 413 4.95 -28.16 5.99
N LYS A 414 6.07 -27.55 6.43
CA LYS A 414 6.32 -26.10 6.31
C LYS A 414 7.01 -25.73 5.01
N LEU A 415 7.67 -26.68 4.35
CA LEU A 415 8.31 -26.54 3.06
C LEU A 415 7.70 -27.56 2.10
N GLU A 416 7.37 -27.11 0.90
CA GLU A 416 6.92 -27.98 -0.18
C GLU A 416 7.62 -27.63 -1.48
N GLU A 417 8.17 -28.65 -2.13
CA GLU A 417 8.71 -28.53 -3.47
C GLU A 417 7.59 -28.53 -4.51
N ILE A 418 7.67 -27.60 -5.47
CA ILE A 418 6.75 -27.55 -6.59
C ILE A 418 7.20 -28.58 -7.64
N GLN A 419 6.56 -29.75 -7.63
CA GLN A 419 6.88 -30.86 -8.52
C GLN A 419 6.50 -30.59 -9.99
N GLU A 420 5.49 -29.76 -10.21
CA GLU A 420 4.92 -29.46 -11.53
C GLU A 420 5.60 -28.25 -12.19
N ALA A 421 6.81 -27.92 -11.77
CA ALA A 421 7.58 -26.82 -12.32
C ALA A 421 7.86 -27.05 -13.81
N ASN A 422 7.63 -26.03 -14.63
CA ASN A 422 7.98 -26.08 -16.03
C ASN A 422 9.49 -25.88 -16.19
N VAL A 423 10.21 -27.01 -16.14
CA VAL A 423 11.67 -27.08 -16.26
C VAL A 423 12.19 -26.41 -17.54
N LYS A 424 11.38 -26.39 -18.61
CA LYS A 424 11.73 -25.71 -19.87
C LYS A 424 11.88 -24.21 -19.70
N ASN A 425 11.22 -23.58 -18.73
CA ASN A 425 11.30 -22.14 -18.51
C ASN A 425 12.47 -21.73 -17.60
N LEU A 426 13.11 -22.66 -16.89
CA LEU A 426 14.14 -22.36 -15.89
C LEU A 426 15.41 -21.69 -16.44
N HIS A 427 15.63 -21.75 -17.75
CA HIS A 427 16.75 -21.05 -18.40
C HIS A 427 16.49 -19.55 -18.61
N ILE A 428 15.26 -19.08 -18.39
CA ILE A 428 14.88 -17.68 -18.60
C ILE A 428 15.42 -16.82 -17.45
N ILE A 429 16.32 -15.90 -17.79
CA ILE A 429 16.92 -14.94 -16.85
C ILE A 429 16.34 -13.56 -17.15
N SER A 430 15.59 -12.96 -16.21
CA SER A 430 14.92 -11.67 -16.41
C SER A 430 15.85 -10.54 -16.83
N ASP A 431 17.09 -10.49 -16.32
CA ASP A 431 18.06 -9.45 -16.69
C ASP A 431 18.48 -9.56 -18.18
N ASN A 432 18.56 -10.79 -18.72
CA ASN A 432 18.84 -11.00 -20.15
C ASN A 432 17.63 -10.58 -21.01
N VAL A 433 16.41 -10.94 -20.59
CA VAL A 433 15.18 -10.52 -21.26
C VAL A 433 15.07 -9.00 -21.30
N LEU A 434 15.36 -8.32 -20.18
CA LEU A 434 15.39 -6.87 -20.09
C LEU A 434 16.43 -6.26 -21.04
N ALA A 435 17.64 -6.83 -21.11
CA ALA A 435 18.67 -6.35 -22.03
C ALA A 435 18.24 -6.46 -23.51
N MET A 436 17.55 -7.55 -23.88
CA MET A 436 16.98 -7.71 -25.23
C MET A 436 15.90 -6.66 -25.52
N ILE A 437 14.98 -6.43 -24.56
CA ILE A 437 13.91 -5.42 -24.69
C ILE A 437 14.49 -4.04 -24.93
N LYS A 438 15.48 -3.61 -24.13
CA LYS A 438 16.10 -2.28 -24.24
C LYS A 438 16.77 -2.04 -25.60
N LYS A 439 17.28 -3.09 -26.21
CA LYS A 439 17.90 -3.02 -27.54
C LYS A 439 16.92 -3.17 -28.70
N GLY A 440 15.66 -3.52 -28.42
CA GLY A 440 14.69 -3.88 -29.45
C GLY A 440 15.08 -5.16 -30.22
N GLU A 441 15.89 -6.04 -29.63
CA GLU A 441 16.26 -7.31 -30.25
C GLU A 441 15.01 -8.21 -30.37
N PRO A 442 14.81 -8.96 -31.45
CA PRO A 442 13.70 -9.90 -31.56
C PRO A 442 13.92 -11.15 -30.70
N GLY A 443 12.83 -11.81 -30.31
CA GLY A 443 12.84 -13.15 -29.69
C GLY A 443 12.76 -13.15 -28.17
N TRP A 444 12.69 -11.99 -27.50
CA TRP A 444 12.38 -11.94 -26.06
C TRP A 444 10.91 -12.24 -25.76
N GLU A 445 10.05 -12.06 -26.75
CA GLU A 445 8.60 -12.25 -26.68
C GLU A 445 8.22 -13.65 -26.21
N LYS A 446 8.98 -14.67 -26.63
CA LYS A 446 8.78 -16.07 -26.22
C LYS A 446 9.08 -16.35 -24.75
N PHE A 447 9.68 -15.40 -24.02
CA PHE A 447 10.06 -15.55 -22.61
C PHE A 447 9.06 -14.91 -21.65
N VAL A 448 8.10 -14.14 -22.17
CA VAL A 448 7.11 -13.42 -21.38
C VAL A 448 5.69 -13.78 -21.82
N PRO A 449 4.68 -13.66 -20.95
CA PRO A 449 3.29 -13.82 -21.37
C PRO A 449 2.91 -12.82 -22.47
N HIS A 450 2.05 -13.23 -23.40
CA HIS A 450 1.57 -12.37 -24.50
C HIS A 450 1.07 -11.00 -24.03
N LYS A 451 0.29 -10.95 -22.94
CA LYS A 451 -0.17 -9.67 -22.36
C LYS A 451 0.98 -8.75 -21.94
N VAL A 452 2.08 -9.32 -21.45
CA VAL A 452 3.29 -8.56 -21.05
C VAL A 452 4.01 -8.05 -22.30
N GLU A 453 4.14 -8.88 -23.33
CA GLU A 453 4.67 -8.47 -24.63
C GLU A 453 3.88 -7.28 -25.20
N GLU A 454 2.56 -7.41 -25.31
CA GLU A 454 1.68 -6.37 -25.82
C GLU A 454 1.82 -5.08 -25.02
N ALA A 455 1.82 -5.16 -23.69
CA ALA A 455 1.99 -3.99 -22.83
C ALA A 455 3.35 -3.30 -23.07
N ILE A 456 4.44 -4.07 -23.15
CA ILE A 456 5.78 -3.52 -23.40
C ILE A 456 5.84 -2.80 -24.74
N LYS A 457 5.35 -3.44 -25.82
CA LYS A 457 5.37 -2.86 -27.17
C LYS A 457 4.43 -1.65 -27.29
N ASN A 458 3.19 -1.77 -26.80
CA ASN A 458 2.16 -0.75 -26.95
C ASN A 458 2.42 0.49 -26.11
N PHE A 459 3.08 0.37 -24.95
CA PHE A 459 3.33 1.49 -24.05
C PHE A 459 4.80 1.93 -23.99
N GLY A 460 5.73 1.15 -24.57
CA GLY A 460 7.16 1.49 -24.56
C GLY A 460 7.74 1.31 -23.15
N LEU A 461 7.31 0.25 -22.45
CA LEU A 461 7.74 -0.04 -21.08
C LEU A 461 9.19 -0.55 -21.09
N PHE A 462 9.88 -0.38 -19.95
CA PHE A 462 11.27 -0.81 -19.76
C PHE A 462 12.27 -0.33 -20.84
N ASP A 463 12.08 0.89 -21.32
CA ASP A 463 12.91 1.51 -22.36
C ASP A 463 12.88 0.78 -23.71
N TYR A 464 11.79 0.07 -24.01
CA TYR A 464 11.59 -0.53 -25.33
C TYR A 464 11.60 0.56 -26.42
N PRO A 465 12.44 0.45 -27.47
CA PRO A 465 12.54 1.45 -28.52
C PRO A 465 11.27 1.45 -29.37
N LYS A 466 10.41 2.44 -29.17
CA LYS A 466 9.31 2.72 -30.09
C LYS A 466 9.82 3.54 -31.27
N GLU A 467 9.50 3.12 -32.49
CA GLU A 467 9.52 4.04 -33.62
C GLU A 467 8.56 5.18 -33.31
N GLN A 468 9.07 6.42 -33.24
CA GLN A 468 8.20 7.58 -33.20
C GLN A 468 7.37 7.54 -34.48
N ALA A 469 6.05 7.44 -34.35
CA ALA A 469 5.17 7.62 -35.50
C ALA A 469 5.41 9.03 -36.04
N THR A 470 6.20 9.11 -37.12
CA THR A 470 6.44 10.33 -37.87
C THR A 470 5.09 10.77 -38.41
N ASN A 471 4.48 11.77 -37.78
CA ASN A 471 3.40 12.54 -38.42
C ASN A 471 4.03 13.31 -39.59
N GLN A 472 4.30 12.61 -40.69
CA GLN A 472 4.44 13.24 -42.00
C GLN A 472 3.05 13.70 -42.40
N VAL A 473 2.70 14.91 -41.97
CA VAL A 473 1.69 15.70 -42.67
C VAL A 473 2.26 15.94 -44.06
N SER A 474 1.77 15.14 -45.00
CA SER A 474 1.95 15.34 -46.43
C SER A 474 1.29 16.68 -46.79
N VAL A 475 2.09 17.74 -46.80
CA VAL A 475 1.77 18.93 -47.57
C VAL A 475 2.03 18.56 -49.01
N GLY A 476 0.96 18.15 -49.71
CA GLY A 476 1.01 17.81 -51.12
C GLY A 476 -0.19 18.41 -51.84
N GLY A 477 0.10 19.30 -52.80
CA GLY A 477 -0.81 19.71 -53.88
C GLY A 477 -1.41 21.09 -53.72
#